data_AF-A0A933GPV2-F1
#
_entry.id   AF-A0A933GPV2-F1
#
_cell.length_a   1.000
_cell.length_b   1.000
_cell.length_c   1.000
_cell.angle_alpha   90.00
_cell.angle_beta   90.00
_cell.angle_gamma   90.00
#
_symmetry.space_group_name_H-M   'P 1'
#
loop_
_entity.id
_entity.type
_entity.pdbx_description
1 polymer ?
#
loop_
_entity_poly.entity_id
_entity_poly.type
_entity_poly.pdbx_seq_one_letter_code
_entity_poly.pdbx_strand_id
1 'polypeptide(L)'
;MKKEATPINPNYLFSTNCASCHSLQGQRASGPGGALLPSRLASLSDEQVQEIIAKGRGSMPSFENRLNPAEIAALVDFLKY
;
A
#
# COMPACT_ATOMS: atom_id res chain seq x y z
N MET A 1 22.38 17.19 -12.64
CA MET A 1 21.36 16.30 -13.26
C MET A 1 20.11 16.35 -12.39
N LYS A 2 19.07 17.08 -12.81
CA LYS A 2 17.80 17.10 -12.08
C LYS A 2 17.10 15.78 -12.41
N LYS A 3 16.97 14.87 -11.44
CA LYS A 3 16.07 13.73 -11.60
C LYS A 3 14.67 14.33 -11.60
N GLU A 4 14.05 14.41 -12.77
CA GLU A 4 12.60 14.64 -12.84
C GLU A 4 11.95 13.49 -12.06
N ALA A 5 11.19 13.83 -11.03
CA ALA A 5 10.47 12.84 -10.26
C ALA A 5 9.39 12.25 -11.18
N THR A 6 9.56 10.99 -11.57
CA THR A 6 8.50 10.24 -12.24
C THR A 6 7.22 10.41 -11.45
N PRO A 7 6.09 10.76 -12.07
CA PRO A 7 4.84 10.96 -11.36
C PRO A 7 4.48 9.68 -10.60
N ILE A 8 4.18 9.82 -9.31
CA ILE A 8 3.80 8.70 -8.45
C ILE A 8 2.46 8.15 -8.96
N ASN A 9 2.46 6.89 -9.36
CA ASN A 9 1.27 6.18 -9.80
C ASN A 9 0.90 5.10 -8.76
N PRO A 10 0.01 5.40 -7.80
CA PRO A 10 -0.26 4.47 -6.71
C PRO A 10 -0.97 3.19 -7.17
N ASN A 11 -1.76 3.24 -8.25
CA ASN A 11 -2.36 2.04 -8.83
C ASN A 11 -1.30 1.08 -9.41
N TYR A 12 -0.27 1.63 -10.07
CA TYR A 12 0.86 0.84 -10.53
C TYR A 12 1.64 0.26 -9.34
N LEU A 13 1.95 1.08 -8.34
CA LEU A 13 2.65 0.64 -7.13
C LEU A 13 1.89 -0.49 -6.41
N PHE A 14 0.57 -0.37 -6.27
CA PHE A 14 -0.26 -1.41 -5.68
C PHE A 14 -0.20 -2.69 -6.51
N SER A 15 -0.35 -2.57 -7.83
CA SER A 15 -0.34 -3.71 -8.75
C SER A 15 1.01 -4.46 -8.73
N THR A 16 2.13 -3.76 -8.59
CA THR A 16 3.47 -4.37 -8.59
C THR A 16 3.91 -4.90 -7.23
N ASN A 17 3.45 -4.30 -6.14
CA ASN A 17 3.98 -4.59 -4.79
C ASN A 17 2.98 -5.30 -3.87
N CYS A 18 1.68 -5.12 -4.09
CA CYS A 18 0.64 -5.50 -3.13
C CYS A 18 -0.33 -6.54 -3.70
N ALA A 19 -0.65 -6.45 -5.00
CA ALA A 19 -1.72 -7.23 -5.64
C ALA A 19 -1.48 -8.75 -5.69
N SER A 20 -0.27 -9.22 -5.41
CA SER A 20 0.03 -10.65 -5.30
C SER A 20 -0.55 -11.29 -4.03
N CYS A 21 -0.80 -10.51 -2.99
CA CYS A 21 -1.31 -10.97 -1.70
C CYS A 21 -2.60 -10.29 -1.27
N HIS A 22 -2.80 -9.04 -1.70
CA HIS A 22 -3.94 -8.21 -1.33
C HIS A 22 -4.82 -7.91 -2.54
N SER A 23 -6.12 -7.79 -2.30
CA SER A 23 -7.08 -7.31 -3.30
C SER A 23 -7.70 -6.00 -2.83
N LEU A 24 -8.09 -5.14 -3.78
CA LEU A 24 -8.80 -3.89 -3.45
C LEU A 24 -10.21 -4.18 -2.92
N GLN A 25 -10.86 -3.17 -2.33
CA GLN A 25 -12.25 -3.31 -1.88
C GLN A 25 -13.15 -3.83 -3.01
N GLY A 26 -14.07 -4.73 -2.66
CA GLY A 26 -15.07 -5.25 -3.60
C GLY A 26 -14.53 -6.34 -4.52
N GLN A 27 -13.21 -6.59 -4.51
CA GLN A 27 -12.62 -7.74 -5.17
C GLN A 27 -12.64 -8.96 -4.25
N ARG A 28 -12.74 -10.15 -4.86
CA ARG A 28 -12.59 -11.39 -4.09
C ARG A 28 -11.18 -11.45 -3.52
N ALA A 29 -11.09 -11.56 -2.20
CA ALA A 29 -9.84 -11.75 -1.48
C ALA A 29 -9.08 -12.93 -2.09
N SER A 30 -7.96 -12.63 -2.75
CA SER A 30 -7.12 -13.60 -3.44
C SER A 30 -5.71 -13.46 -2.88
N GLY A 31 -5.28 -14.40 -2.04
CA GLY A 31 -3.96 -14.39 -1.41
C GLY A 31 -3.97 -14.24 0.12
N PRO A 32 -2.81 -14.44 0.76
CA PRO A 32 -2.69 -14.50 2.22
C PRO A 32 -2.93 -13.15 2.92
N GLY A 33 -2.83 -12.03 2.17
CA GLY A 33 -3.11 -10.69 2.68
C GLY A 33 -4.60 -10.34 2.72
N GLY A 34 -5.43 -11.06 1.96
CA GLY A 34 -6.87 -10.84 1.90
C GLY A 34 -7.27 -9.49 1.28
N ALA A 35 -8.57 -9.22 1.25
CA ALA A 35 -9.08 -7.96 0.75
C ALA A 35 -8.82 -6.82 1.75
N LEU A 36 -8.38 -5.68 1.24
CA LEU A 36 -8.23 -4.45 2.01
C LEU A 36 -9.60 -3.81 2.20
N LEU A 37 -10.29 -4.24 3.26
CA LEU A 37 -11.64 -3.79 3.59
C LEU A 37 -11.60 -2.36 4.16
N PRO A 38 -12.43 -1.42 3.66
CA PRO A 38 -12.45 -0.06 4.18
C PRO A 38 -12.85 0.08 5.63
N SER A 39 -13.68 -0.81 6.17
CA SER A 39 -13.96 -0.81 7.61
C SER A 39 -12.70 -1.04 8.45
N ARG A 40 -11.74 -1.84 7.96
CA ARG A 40 -10.45 -2.03 8.62
C ARG A 40 -9.52 -0.85 8.37
N LEU A 41 -9.45 -0.35 7.14
CA LEU A 41 -8.61 0.81 6.83
C LEU A 41 -9.07 2.09 7.55
N ALA A 42 -10.38 2.27 7.73
CA ALA A 42 -10.97 3.38 8.47
C ALA A 42 -10.71 3.31 9.98
N SER A 43 -10.43 2.12 10.52
CA SER A 43 -10.05 1.95 11.93
C SER A 43 -8.58 2.29 12.23
N LEU A 44 -7.79 2.55 11.19
CA LEU A 44 -6.37 2.89 11.29
C LEU A 44 -6.15 4.34 10.85
N SER A 45 -5.25 5.06 11.52
CA SER A 45 -4.78 6.36 11.04
C SER A 45 -3.94 6.21 9.77
N ASP A 46 -3.71 7.29 9.04
CA ASP A 46 -2.87 7.24 7.84
C ASP A 46 -1.43 6.86 8.22
N GLU A 47 -0.91 7.41 9.31
CA GLU A 47 0.43 7.09 9.84
C GLU A 47 0.55 5.61 10.22
N GLN A 48 -0.50 5.02 10.79
CA GLN A 48 -0.51 3.60 11.12
C GLN A 48 -0.45 2.73 9.86
N VAL A 49 -1.17 3.10 8.80
CA VAL A 49 -1.11 2.37 7.53
C VAL A 49 0.26 2.57 6.86
N GLN A 50 0.81 3.79 6.88
CA GLN A 50 2.15 4.08 6.37
C GLN A 50 3.21 3.25 7.10
N GLU A 51 3.14 3.15 8.42
CA GLU A 51 4.08 2.36 9.22
C GLU A 51 3.97 0.87 8.92
N ILE A 52 2.74 0.34 8.76
CA ILE A 52 2.51 -1.05 8.36
C ILE A 52 3.10 -1.34 6.98
N ILE A 53 2.93 -0.43 6.00
CA ILE A 53 3.52 -0.59 4.67
C ILE A 53 5.05 -0.51 4.75
N ALA A 54 5.59 0.46 5.49
CA ALA A 54 7.02 0.65 5.61
C ALA A 54 7.69 -0.55 6.27
N LYS A 55 7.22 -0.97 7.45
CA LYS A 55 7.87 -1.98 8.30
C LYS A 55 7.38 -3.41 8.07
N GLY A 56 6.24 -3.58 7.39
CA GLY A 56 5.55 -4.85 7.30
C GLY A 56 4.83 -5.22 8.60
N ARG A 57 4.04 -6.30 8.57
CA ARG A 57 3.30 -6.83 9.73
C ARG A 57 3.02 -8.32 9.57
N GLY A 58 3.46 -9.13 10.52
CA GLY A 58 3.29 -10.59 10.45
C GLY A 58 3.97 -11.17 9.22
N SER A 59 3.21 -11.75 8.30
CA SER A 59 3.72 -12.27 7.01
C SER A 59 3.85 -11.21 5.90
N MET A 60 3.36 -9.98 6.12
CA MET A 60 3.53 -8.88 5.16
C MET A 60 4.97 -8.33 5.27
N PRO A 61 5.74 -8.30 4.16
CA PRO A 61 7.13 -7.83 4.17
C PRO A 61 7.23 -6.31 4.38
N SER A 62 8.41 -5.85 4.81
CA SER A 62 8.79 -4.43 4.82
C SER A 62 8.98 -3.91 3.39
N PHE A 63 8.51 -2.69 3.13
CA PHE A 63 8.68 -1.99 1.86
C PHE A 63 9.53 -0.71 1.98
N GLU A 64 10.05 -0.36 3.16
CA GLU A 64 10.87 0.85 3.37
C GLU A 64 12.14 0.91 2.48
N ASN A 65 12.65 -0.26 2.06
CA ASN A 65 13.80 -0.38 1.17
C ASN A 65 13.43 -0.43 -0.32
N ARG A 66 12.12 -0.43 -0.65
CA ARG A 66 11.60 -0.54 -2.02
C ARG A 66 10.81 0.68 -2.45
N LEU A 67 10.13 1.32 -1.51
CA LEU A 67 9.27 2.48 -1.72
C LEU A 67 9.77 3.62 -0.84
N ASN A 68 9.82 4.82 -1.40
CA ASN A 68 10.13 6.01 -0.64
C ASN A 68 8.89 6.54 0.12
N PRO A 69 9.05 7.46 1.10
CA PRO A 69 7.94 7.94 1.91
C PRO A 69 6.79 8.55 1.11
N ALA A 70 7.06 9.23 -0.02
CA ALA A 70 6.02 9.81 -0.86
C ALA A 70 5.21 8.75 -1.63
N GLU A 71 5.87 7.67 -2.05
CA GLU A 71 5.20 6.52 -2.68
C GLU A 71 4.32 5.76 -1.70
N ILE A 72 4.77 5.59 -0.45
CA ILE A 72 3.99 4.98 0.63
C ILE A 72 2.78 5.85 0.98
N ALA A 73 2.97 7.18 1.10
CA ALA A 73 1.86 8.09 1.36
C ALA A 73 0.79 8.03 0.25
N ALA A 74 1.21 8.06 -1.02
CA ALA A 74 0.29 7.95 -2.15
C ALA A 74 -0.46 6.60 -2.19
N LEU A 75 0.16 5.50 -1.74
CA LEU A 75 -0.53 4.22 -1.57
C LEU A 75 -1.60 4.30 -0.48
N VAL A 76 -1.33 4.94 0.65
CA VAL A 76 -2.33 5.09 1.71
C VAL A 76 -3.54 5.87 1.22
N ASP A 77 -3.32 6.99 0.54
CA ASP A 77 -4.39 7.79 -0.05
C ASP A 77 -5.22 6.96 -1.06
N PHE A 78 -4.54 6.19 -1.91
CA PHE A 78 -5.19 5.32 -2.90
C PHE A 78 -6.02 4.19 -2.26
N LEU A 79 -5.58 3.66 -1.13
CA LEU A 79 -6.29 2.57 -0.43
C LEU A 79 -7.51 3.06 0.36
N LYS A 80 -7.52 4.32 0.77
CA LYS A 80 -8.58 4.92 1.61
C LYS A 80 -9.60 5.74 0.83
N TYR A 81 -9.36 5.99 -0.46
CA TYR A 81 -10.32 6.61 -1.38
C TYR A 81 -11.48 5.66 -1.72
#